data_AF-Q5W9F6-F1
#
_entry.id   AF-Q5W9F6-F1
#
_cell.length_a   1.000
_cell.length_b   1.000
_cell.length_c   1.000
_cell.angle_alpha   90.00
_cell.angle_beta   90.00
_cell.angle_gamma   90.00
#
_symmetry.space_group_name_H-M   'P 1'
#
loop_
_entity.id
_entity.type
_entity.pdbx_description
1 polymer ?
#
loop_
_entity_poly.entity_id
_entity_poly.type
_entity_poly.pdbx_seq_one_letter_code
_entity_poly.pdbx_strand_id
1 'polypeptide(L)'
;MVPDPTTFRVLPWADRTGWMLADLYMRSGRPFPLSPRALLKKALGQLADLGYDFHGGLEVEWYLTRIVDPCLEPETLGGPGTPAAPPKVMPVAKGYSYLLENHLDEVEPIMAEVRQHLLTLGMPLRSIEDEWGPSQMETTFDV
;
A
#
# COMPACT_ATOMS: atom_id res chain seq x y z
N MET A 1 -20.00 -9.64 -4.67
CA MET A 1 -18.53 -9.61 -4.83
C MET A 1 -18.14 -10.88 -5.57
N VAL A 2 -17.31 -10.76 -6.60
CA VAL A 2 -16.88 -11.89 -7.45
C VAL A 2 -15.35 -11.88 -7.48
N PRO A 3 -14.68 -12.88 -6.87
CA PRO A 3 -13.22 -12.96 -6.85
C PRO A 3 -12.61 -13.20 -8.24
N ASP A 4 -11.43 -12.65 -8.49
CA ASP A 4 -10.65 -12.81 -9.73
C ASP A 4 -9.44 -13.73 -9.48
N PRO A 5 -9.51 -15.03 -9.86
CA PRO A 5 -8.47 -16.01 -9.55
C PRO A 5 -7.09 -15.66 -10.11
N THR A 6 -7.02 -14.85 -11.17
CA THR A 6 -5.75 -14.43 -11.78
C THR A 6 -4.94 -13.52 -10.88
N THR A 7 -5.57 -12.93 -9.86
CA THR A 7 -4.96 -12.02 -8.90
C THR A 7 -4.49 -12.71 -7.62
N PHE A 8 -4.62 -14.04 -7.54
CA PHE A 8 -4.25 -14.77 -6.34
C PHE A 8 -2.77 -14.58 -5.98
N ARG A 9 -2.50 -14.31 -4.69
CA ARG A 9 -1.16 -14.20 -4.11
C ARG A 9 -1.15 -14.86 -2.73
N VAL A 10 -0.10 -15.64 -2.44
CA VAL A 10 0.17 -16.15 -1.08
C VAL A 10 0.82 -15.03 -0.28
N LEU A 11 0.42 -14.84 0.97
CA LEU A 11 0.97 -13.79 1.82
C LEU A 11 2.23 -14.30 2.55
N PRO A 12 3.40 -13.66 2.37
CA PRO A 12 4.65 -14.16 2.94
C PRO A 12 4.71 -14.08 4.47
N TRP A 13 3.94 -13.18 5.10
CA TRP A 13 3.93 -12.97 6.55
C TRP A 13 2.80 -13.71 7.29
N ALA A 14 1.90 -14.41 6.58
CA ALA A 14 0.71 -15.02 7.19
C ALA A 14 0.59 -16.51 6.85
N ASP A 15 0.58 -17.35 7.87
CA ASP A 15 0.54 -18.81 7.71
C ASP A 15 -0.68 -19.25 6.89
N ARG A 16 -0.42 -20.08 5.87
CA ARG A 16 -1.42 -20.69 4.99
C ARG A 16 -2.51 -19.73 4.48
N THR A 17 -2.14 -18.47 4.26
CA THR A 17 -3.06 -17.39 3.90
C THR A 17 -2.73 -16.81 2.53
N GLY A 18 -3.76 -16.46 1.75
CA GLY A 18 -3.62 -15.79 0.47
C GLY A 18 -4.68 -14.73 0.26
N TRP A 19 -4.42 -13.81 -0.67
CA TRP A 19 -5.35 -12.77 -1.10
C TRP A 19 -5.72 -12.91 -2.56
N MET A 20 -6.90 -12.40 -2.88
CA MET A 20 -7.47 -12.32 -4.22
C MET A 20 -8.30 -11.05 -4.30
N LEU A 21 -8.10 -10.27 -5.35
CA LEU A 21 -8.95 -9.12 -5.64
C LEU A 21 -10.32 -9.60 -6.10
N ALA A 22 -11.34 -8.80 -5.82
CA ALA A 22 -12.70 -9.13 -6.22
C ALA A 22 -13.42 -7.92 -6.81
N ASP A 23 -14.19 -8.17 -7.87
CA ASP A 23 -15.02 -7.17 -8.52
C ASP A 23 -16.39 -7.10 -7.82
N LEU A 24 -16.94 -5.88 -7.74
CA LEU A 24 -18.22 -5.61 -7.10
C LEU A 24 -19.33 -5.54 -8.13
N TYR A 25 -20.46 -6.17 -7.82
CA TYR A 25 -21.65 -6.21 -8.66
C TYR A 25 -22.88 -5.92 -7.82
N MET A 26 -23.84 -5.23 -8.43
CA MET A 26 -25.19 -5.07 -7.90
C MET A 26 -25.90 -6.43 -7.92
N ARG A 27 -26.98 -6.57 -7.11
CA ARG A 27 -27.84 -7.77 -7.14
C ARG A 27 -28.40 -8.08 -8.53
N SER A 28 -28.57 -7.05 -9.37
CA SER A 28 -28.98 -7.18 -10.78
C SER A 28 -27.93 -7.82 -11.71
N GLY A 29 -26.72 -8.12 -11.22
CA GLY A 29 -25.61 -8.61 -12.03
C GLY A 29 -24.84 -7.50 -12.79
N ARG A 30 -25.31 -6.25 -12.73
CA ARG A 30 -24.58 -5.09 -13.28
C ARG A 30 -23.35 -4.75 -12.42
N PRO A 31 -22.21 -4.31 -13.02
CA PRO A 31 -21.07 -3.83 -12.26
C PRO A 31 -21.44 -2.72 -11.27
N PHE A 32 -20.81 -2.72 -10.11
CA PHE A 32 -21.00 -1.65 -9.13
C PHE A 32 -20.35 -0.36 -9.63
N PRO A 33 -21.10 0.75 -9.74
CA PRO A 33 -20.64 1.94 -10.47
C PRO A 33 -19.49 2.69 -9.78
N LEU A 34 -19.30 2.48 -8.48
CA LEU A 34 -18.23 3.13 -7.71
C LEU A 34 -17.06 2.17 -7.42
N SER A 35 -16.94 1.07 -8.15
CA SER A 35 -15.78 0.18 -8.03
C SER A 35 -14.57 0.81 -8.73
N PRO A 36 -13.49 1.17 -8.01
CA PRO A 36 -12.34 1.81 -8.63
C PRO A 36 -11.68 0.92 -9.70
N ARG A 37 -11.59 -0.39 -9.45
CA ARG A 37 -11.05 -1.38 -10.40
C ARG A 37 -11.89 -1.44 -11.68
N ALA A 38 -13.22 -1.43 -11.58
CA ALA A 38 -14.09 -1.43 -12.76
C ALA A 38 -14.01 -0.12 -13.55
N LEU A 39 -13.90 1.01 -12.85
CA LEU A 39 -13.72 2.33 -13.48
C LEU A 39 -12.39 2.40 -14.25
N LEU A 40 -11.29 1.93 -13.65
CA LEU A 40 -9.99 1.87 -14.33
C LEU A 40 -10.02 0.95 -15.56
N LYS A 41 -10.57 -0.27 -15.43
CA LYS A 41 -10.74 -1.20 -16.57
C LYS A 41 -11.49 -0.55 -17.74
N LYS A 42 -12.55 0.21 -17.44
CA LYS A 42 -13.32 0.95 -18.44
C LYS A 42 -12.48 2.04 -19.11
N ALA A 43 -11.77 2.85 -18.33
CA ALA A 43 -10.92 3.92 -18.86
C ALA A 43 -9.81 3.37 -19.78
N LEU A 44 -9.16 2.26 -19.38
CA LEU A 44 -8.16 1.58 -20.21
C LEU A 44 -8.75 1.05 -21.52
N GLY A 45 -9.96 0.47 -21.48
CA GLY A 45 -10.67 0.05 -22.69
C GLY A 45 -10.94 1.22 -23.65
N GLN A 46 -11.36 2.37 -23.11
CA GLN A 46 -11.61 3.57 -23.92
C GLN A 46 -10.33 4.13 -24.56
N LEU A 47 -9.18 4.03 -23.89
CA LEU A 47 -7.88 4.39 -24.47
C LEU A 47 -7.48 3.43 -25.60
N ALA A 48 -7.66 2.13 -25.36
CA ALA A 48 -7.37 1.10 -26.37
C ALA A 48 -8.23 1.25 -27.63
N ASP A 49 -9.52 1.59 -27.48
CA ASP A 49 -10.43 1.88 -28.61
C ASP A 49 -9.95 3.06 -29.47
N LEU A 50 -9.18 3.98 -28.89
CA LEU A 50 -8.55 5.11 -29.58
C LEU A 50 -7.15 4.80 -30.12
N GLY A 51 -6.64 3.57 -29.91
CA GLY A 51 -5.30 3.14 -30.33
C GLY A 51 -4.17 3.56 -29.39
N TYR A 52 -4.49 3.92 -28.13
CA TYR A 52 -3.50 4.28 -27.11
C TYR A 52 -3.32 3.18 -26.06
N ASP A 53 -2.13 3.15 -25.46
CA ASP A 53 -1.81 2.36 -24.26
C ASP A 53 -1.53 3.31 -23.07
N PHE A 54 -1.69 2.82 -21.84
CA PHE A 54 -1.46 3.61 -20.62
C PHE A 54 -0.29 3.07 -19.83
N HIS A 55 0.73 3.90 -19.63
CA HIS A 55 1.93 3.58 -18.85
C HIS A 55 1.99 4.55 -17.65
N GLY A 56 2.08 4.01 -16.44
CA GLY A 56 2.09 4.80 -15.21
C GLY A 56 3.16 4.32 -14.24
N GLY A 57 4.07 5.22 -13.86
CA GLY A 57 4.99 5.00 -12.74
C GLY A 57 4.30 5.28 -11.42
N LEU A 58 4.63 4.50 -10.40
CA LEU A 58 4.13 4.66 -9.05
C LEU A 58 5.28 4.89 -8.09
N GLU A 59 5.23 6.03 -7.41
CA GLU A 59 6.11 6.41 -6.29
C GLU A 59 5.20 6.59 -5.07
N VAL A 60 5.45 5.79 -4.03
CA VAL A 60 4.64 5.80 -2.81
C VAL A 60 5.50 6.29 -1.67
N GLU A 61 5.25 7.50 -1.21
CA GLU A 61 5.80 8.02 0.04
C GLU A 61 4.97 7.56 1.25
N TRP A 62 5.65 7.21 2.33
CA TRP A 62 5.06 6.76 3.58
C TRP A 62 5.97 7.05 4.78
N TYR A 63 5.45 6.90 5.99
CA TYR A 63 6.20 7.13 7.22
C TYR A 63 6.33 5.84 8.03
N LEU A 64 7.55 5.44 8.36
CA LEU A 64 7.82 4.39 9.33
C LEU A 64 7.79 4.99 10.73
N THR A 65 6.87 4.54 11.58
CA THR A 65 6.77 5.08 12.94
C THR A 65 6.66 3.98 13.98
N ARG A 66 7.15 4.28 15.19
CA ARG A 66 6.97 3.42 16.36
C ARG A 66 5.69 3.84 17.07
N ILE A 67 4.81 2.87 17.31
CA ILE A 67 3.63 3.07 18.16
C ILE A 67 4.09 3.29 19.60
N VAL A 68 3.65 4.41 20.18
CA VAL A 68 3.90 4.78 21.58
C VAL A 68 2.69 4.45 22.44
N ASP A 69 1.51 4.72 21.89
CA ASP A 69 0.23 4.48 22.53
C ASP A 69 -0.76 4.02 21.45
N PRO A 70 -1.28 2.79 21.53
CA PRO A 70 -2.24 2.29 20.56
C PRO A 70 -3.63 2.94 20.68
N CYS A 71 -3.86 3.79 21.69
CA CYS A 71 -5.14 4.46 21.95
C CYS A 71 -6.30 3.45 22.07
N LEU A 72 -6.19 2.53 23.03
CA LEU A 72 -7.19 1.47 23.27
C LEU A 72 -8.17 1.80 24.41
N GLU A 73 -8.14 3.02 24.92
CA GLU A 73 -9.10 3.49 25.92
C GLU A 73 -10.50 3.63 25.29
N PRO A 74 -11.59 3.40 26.04
CA PRO A 74 -12.96 3.41 25.51
C PRO A 74 -13.31 4.64 24.67
N GLU A 75 -12.79 5.81 25.04
CA GLU A 75 -13.04 7.09 24.36
C GLU A 75 -12.33 7.18 23.00
N THR A 76 -11.30 6.36 22.80
CA THR A 76 -10.45 6.36 21.60
C THR A 76 -10.77 5.24 20.61
N LEU A 77 -11.57 4.25 21.00
CA LEU A 77 -11.89 3.09 20.15
C LEU A 77 -12.80 3.40 18.95
N GLY A 78 -13.49 4.54 18.97
CA GLY A 78 -14.49 4.87 17.96
C GLY A 78 -15.73 3.96 18.03
N GLY A 79 -16.49 3.89 16.93
CA GLY A 79 -17.70 3.09 16.84
C GLY A 79 -18.38 3.19 15.47
N PRO A 80 -19.56 2.59 15.28
CA PRO A 80 -20.30 2.70 14.03
C PRO A 80 -20.57 4.17 13.66
N GLY A 81 -19.95 4.65 12.58
CA GLY A 81 -20.04 6.03 12.13
C GLY A 81 -19.13 7.03 12.85
N THR A 82 -18.31 6.57 13.80
CA THR A 82 -17.35 7.40 14.53
C THR A 82 -15.94 6.80 14.40
N PRO A 83 -15.00 7.48 13.72
CA PRO A 83 -13.64 7.00 13.61
C PRO A 83 -12.96 6.83 14.97
N ALA A 84 -12.12 5.81 15.11
CA ALA A 84 -11.21 5.68 16.24
C ALA A 84 -10.18 6.81 16.24
N ALA A 85 -9.65 7.16 17.40
CA ALA A 85 -8.48 8.03 17.48
C ALA A 85 -7.27 7.31 16.87
N PRO A 86 -6.41 8.00 16.11
CA PRO A 86 -5.19 7.39 15.62
C PRO A 86 -4.27 7.03 16.79
N PRO A 87 -3.44 5.99 16.65
CA PRO A 87 -2.40 5.71 17.63
C PRO A 87 -1.44 6.90 17.73
N LYS A 88 -0.89 7.13 18.92
CA LYS A 88 0.23 8.08 19.07
C LYS A 88 1.50 7.37 18.63
N VAL A 89 2.25 8.03 17.78
CA VAL A 89 3.44 7.47 17.16
C VAL A 89 4.63 8.42 17.31
N MET A 90 5.84 7.88 17.20
CA MET A 90 7.08 8.64 17.14
C MET A 90 7.92 8.21 15.93
N PRO A 91 8.73 9.12 15.35
CA PRO A 91 9.71 8.75 14.34
C PRO A 91 10.68 7.68 14.86
N VAL A 92 11.13 6.80 13.97
CA VAL A 92 12.16 5.78 14.26
C VAL A 92 13.55 6.22 13.83
N ALA A 93 13.62 7.13 12.86
CA ALA A 93 14.82 7.74 12.34
C ALA A 93 14.69 9.26 12.29
N LYS A 94 15.83 9.94 12.32
CA LYS A 94 15.90 11.39 12.10
C LYS A 94 15.56 11.71 10.64
N GLY A 95 15.41 13.00 10.34
CA GLY A 95 15.13 13.46 8.99
C GLY A 95 15.96 14.69 8.64
N TYR A 96 15.47 15.44 7.67
CA TYR A 96 16.07 16.64 7.08
C TYR A 96 17.39 16.37 6.36
N SER A 97 17.55 15.18 5.82
CA SER A 97 18.68 14.77 4.98
C SER A 97 18.22 13.66 4.06
N TYR A 98 18.44 13.81 2.76
CA TYR A 98 18.12 12.76 1.78
C TYR A 98 19.23 11.72 1.78
N LEU A 99 18.85 10.44 1.73
CA LEU A 99 19.75 9.32 1.46
C LEU A 99 21.00 9.28 2.34
N LEU A 100 20.88 9.72 3.61
CA LEU A 100 22.00 9.71 4.53
C LEU A 100 22.26 8.27 4.98
N GLU A 101 23.46 7.75 4.71
CA GLU A 101 23.85 6.36 5.03
C GLU A 101 23.53 5.99 6.50
N ASN A 102 23.85 6.88 7.44
CA ASN A 102 23.56 6.65 8.85
C ASN A 102 22.06 6.55 9.18
N HIS A 103 21.17 7.20 8.42
CA HIS A 103 19.73 7.07 8.62
C HIS A 103 19.22 5.75 8.04
N LEU A 104 19.77 5.32 6.92
CA LEU A 104 19.46 4.02 6.34
C LEU A 104 19.79 2.91 7.36
N ASP A 105 20.94 2.99 8.04
CA ASP A 105 21.30 2.05 9.12
C ASP A 105 20.28 2.03 10.28
N GLU A 106 19.61 3.16 10.57
CA GLU A 106 18.58 3.25 11.63
C GLU A 106 17.30 2.46 11.26
N VAL A 107 16.98 2.33 9.97
CA VAL A 107 15.74 1.69 9.48
C VAL A 107 15.95 0.36 8.75
N GLU A 108 17.18 0.04 8.36
CA GLU A 108 17.51 -1.10 7.48
C GLU A 108 16.93 -2.43 7.95
N PRO A 109 16.95 -2.81 9.25
CA PRO A 109 16.37 -4.09 9.68
C PRO A 109 14.89 -4.24 9.32
N ILE A 110 14.12 -3.14 9.32
CA ILE A 110 12.70 -3.15 8.92
C ILE A 110 12.57 -3.02 7.40
N MET A 111 13.41 -2.21 6.76
CA MET A 111 13.40 -2.05 5.30
C MET A 111 13.75 -3.34 4.57
N ALA A 112 14.67 -4.14 5.10
CA ALA A 112 15.03 -5.46 4.56
C ALA A 112 13.81 -6.40 4.53
N GLU A 113 13.02 -6.44 5.60
CA GLU A 113 11.79 -7.25 5.67
C GLU A 113 10.72 -6.75 4.69
N VAL A 114 10.50 -5.43 4.62
CA VAL A 114 9.55 -4.82 3.67
C VAL A 114 9.96 -5.16 2.23
N ARG A 115 11.23 -4.96 1.89
CA ARG A 115 11.80 -5.28 0.58
C ARG A 115 11.58 -6.75 0.21
N GLN A 116 11.91 -7.66 1.12
CA GLN A 116 11.74 -9.10 0.90
C GLN A 116 10.28 -9.48 0.67
N HIS A 117 9.34 -8.90 1.43
CA HIS A 117 7.91 -9.16 1.25
C HIS A 117 7.36 -8.62 -0.08
N LEU A 118 7.74 -7.40 -0.47
CA LEU A 118 7.32 -6.82 -1.76
C LEU A 118 7.80 -7.67 -2.95
N LEU A 119 9.06 -8.10 -2.93
CA LEU A 119 9.62 -8.99 -3.94
C LEU A 119 8.94 -10.36 -3.94
N THR A 120 8.66 -10.93 -2.76
CA THR A 120 7.98 -12.23 -2.64
C THR A 120 6.53 -12.16 -3.15
N LEU A 121 5.86 -11.02 -3.01
CA LEU A 121 4.54 -10.78 -3.60
C LEU A 121 4.58 -10.61 -5.13
N GLY A 122 5.77 -10.57 -5.73
CA GLY A 122 5.97 -10.34 -7.15
C GLY A 122 5.70 -8.89 -7.56
N MET A 123 5.81 -7.94 -6.63
CA MET A 123 5.76 -6.53 -6.98
C MET A 123 7.06 -6.13 -7.68
N PRO A 124 7.00 -5.33 -8.75
CA PRO A 124 8.17 -4.92 -9.52
C PRO A 124 8.91 -3.79 -8.79
N LEU A 125 9.42 -4.07 -7.59
CA LEU A 125 10.11 -3.10 -6.75
C LEU A 125 11.39 -2.62 -7.43
N ARG A 126 11.53 -1.29 -7.57
CA ARG A 126 12.72 -0.64 -8.13
C ARG A 126 13.64 -0.13 -7.02
N SER A 127 13.14 0.72 -6.14
CA SER A 127 13.90 1.27 -5.01
C SER A 127 13.04 1.49 -3.76
N ILE A 128 13.72 1.58 -2.62
CA ILE A 128 13.20 2.10 -1.36
C ILE A 128 14.22 3.13 -0.88
N GLU A 129 13.77 4.35 -0.64
CA GLU A 129 14.65 5.51 -0.45
C GLU A 129 14.28 6.25 0.85
N ASP A 130 15.29 6.67 1.62
CA ASP A 130 15.12 7.56 2.77
C ASP A 130 14.88 8.98 2.27
N GLU A 131 13.74 9.52 2.67
CA GLU A 131 13.22 10.79 2.18
C GLU A 131 13.52 11.96 3.13
N TRP A 132 13.09 13.16 2.75
CA TRP A 132 13.44 14.37 3.51
C TRP A 132 12.92 14.39 4.95
N GLY A 133 11.72 13.87 5.20
CA GLY A 133 11.05 13.94 6.50
C GLY A 133 11.59 12.91 7.51
N PRO A 134 11.46 13.16 8.83
CA PRO A 134 11.82 12.16 9.83
C PRO A 134 11.08 10.84 9.61
N SER A 135 11.84 9.77 9.36
CA SER A 135 11.30 8.43 9.04
C SER A 135 10.37 8.37 7.82
N GLN A 136 10.48 9.34 6.92
CA GLN A 136 9.80 9.31 5.63
C GLN A 136 10.58 8.38 4.70
N MET A 137 9.87 7.51 4.00
CA MET A 137 10.43 6.60 3.02
C MET A 137 9.64 6.74 1.72
N GLU A 138 10.31 6.58 0.59
CA GLU A 138 9.67 6.40 -0.71
C GLU A 138 9.87 4.97 -1.22
N THR A 139 8.88 4.45 -1.95
CA THR A 139 8.98 3.16 -2.64
C THR A 139 8.53 3.31 -4.09
N THR A 140 9.40 2.93 -5.01
CA THR A 140 9.19 3.07 -6.45
C THR A 140 9.06 1.71 -7.13
N PHE A 141 8.30 1.64 -8.22
CA PHE A 141 8.03 0.41 -8.96
C PHE A 141 8.33 0.56 -10.45
N ASP A 142 8.76 -0.52 -11.11
CA ASP A 142 8.96 -0.53 -12.57
C ASP A 142 7.63 -0.37 -13.33
N VAL A 143 7.73 0.28 -14.50
CA VAL A 143 6.65 0.50 -15.47
C VAL A 143 6.61 -0.62 -16.49
#